data_AF-A0A2P5DVE0-F1
#
_entry.id   AF-A0A2P5DVE0-F1
#
_cell.length_a   1.000
_cell.length_b   1.000
_cell.length_c   1.000
_cell.angle_alpha   90.00
_cell.angle_beta   90.00
_cell.angle_gamma   90.00
#
_symmetry.space_group_name_H-M   'P 1'
#
loop_
_entity.id
_entity.type
_entity.pdbx_description
1 polymer ?
#
loop_
_entity_poly.entity_id
_entity_poly.type
_entity_poly.pdbx_seq_one_letter_code
_entity_poly.pdbx_strand_id
1 'polypeptide(L)'
;MPKETAIVGDERGRFLYRTGNESRNFCGNAKYFTDAVALVFARDRNRACGMGNIQFHVALSNGVSAVGPRYKAVSVKRNCSDNSTWLTAKLEGQQVVLDGQGILTDINNALGDHADSSDLYIGVTKRRNCSIRSEKSRLITSLSFHGLVGGDEEYLYVSGDGIRTGDYFQFYRSDPDAALRSICSVTLSLKNMKLDQNQKNNCSEVFGGLIFSCYGRNEPFFTCENIDSSPFFENFPNIPFAGIFCGGEIGRSSSSLIEEGQQESPVSCCLHVYSAVYLVMSYTP
;
A
#
# COMPACT_ATOMS: atom_id res chain seq x y z
N MET A 1 3.61 1.67 17.63
CA MET A 1 2.18 1.28 17.78
C MET A 1 2.11 -0.21 18.09
N PRO A 2 1.12 -0.67 18.89
CA PRO A 2 0.92 -2.09 19.18
C PRO A 2 0.71 -2.91 17.90
N LYS A 3 1.11 -4.19 17.91
CA LYS A 3 0.87 -5.12 16.77
C LYS A 3 -0.61 -5.34 16.48
N GLU A 4 -1.47 -5.11 17.47
CA GLU A 4 -2.93 -5.31 17.40
C GLU A 4 -3.67 -4.12 16.76
N THR A 5 -2.98 -3.04 16.39
CA THR A 5 -3.60 -1.90 15.70
C THR A 5 -3.74 -2.20 14.22
N ALA A 6 -4.98 -2.25 13.74
CA ALA A 6 -5.29 -2.35 12.31
C ALA A 6 -5.48 -0.95 11.72
N ILE A 7 -4.87 -0.70 10.57
CA ILE A 7 -5.01 0.54 9.81
C ILE A 7 -5.28 0.17 8.36
N VAL A 8 -6.44 0.60 7.86
CA VAL A 8 -6.87 0.39 6.48
C VAL A 8 -7.49 1.67 5.92
N GLY A 9 -7.46 1.88 4.61
CA GLY A 9 -7.96 3.14 4.05
C GLY A 9 -7.58 3.38 2.60
N ASP A 10 -7.72 4.63 2.19
CA ASP A 10 -7.46 5.12 0.84
C ASP A 10 -6.76 6.48 0.92
N GLU A 11 -5.64 6.60 0.23
CA GLU A 11 -4.83 7.81 0.16
C GLU A 11 -5.44 8.88 -0.76
N ARG A 12 -6.06 8.45 -1.88
CA ARG A 12 -6.37 9.35 -3.02
C ARG A 12 -7.84 9.34 -3.42
N GLY A 13 -8.70 8.79 -2.58
CA GLY A 13 -10.14 8.77 -2.80
C GLY A 13 -10.78 10.16 -2.75
N ARG A 14 -11.91 10.29 -3.46
CA ARG A 14 -12.80 11.44 -3.31
C ARG A 14 -13.91 11.08 -2.35
N PHE A 15 -13.88 11.70 -1.18
CA PHE A 15 -14.89 11.46 -0.15
C PHE A 15 -15.87 12.62 -0.07
N LEU A 16 -17.16 12.29 -0.05
CA LEU A 16 -18.19 13.21 0.40
C LEU A 16 -18.26 13.10 1.92
N TYR A 17 -18.00 14.20 2.60
CA TYR A 17 -18.10 14.24 4.06
C TYR A 17 -18.90 15.46 4.50
N ARG A 18 -19.38 15.40 5.74
CA ARG A 18 -20.14 16.48 6.37
C ARG A 18 -19.61 16.66 7.78
N THR A 19 -19.26 17.88 8.14
CA THR A 19 -18.94 18.22 9.53
C THR A 19 -20.24 18.25 10.33
N GLY A 20 -20.21 17.77 11.57
CA GLY A 20 -21.42 17.61 12.40
C GLY A 20 -22.23 18.91 12.61
N ASN A 21 -21.59 20.06 12.44
CA ASN A 21 -22.20 21.39 12.62
C ASN A 21 -22.69 22.04 11.32
N GLU A 22 -22.46 21.43 10.16
CA GLU A 22 -22.88 21.99 8.88
C GLU A 22 -23.96 21.14 8.22
N SER A 23 -24.79 21.75 7.38
CA SER A 23 -25.85 21.07 6.64
C SER A 23 -25.45 20.63 5.23
N ARG A 24 -24.34 21.17 4.71
CA ARG A 24 -23.86 20.92 3.36
C ARG A 24 -22.85 19.78 3.34
N ASN A 25 -22.95 18.95 2.31
CA ASN A 25 -21.91 17.98 2.00
C ASN A 25 -20.73 18.72 1.37
N PHE A 26 -19.54 18.46 1.89
CA PHE A 26 -18.30 18.87 1.30
C PHE A 26 -17.78 17.77 0.39
N CYS A 27 -17.36 18.16 -0.79
CA CYS A 27 -16.47 17.38 -1.65
C CYS A 27 -15.19 18.22 -1.72
N GLY A 28 -14.02 17.60 -1.56
CA GLY A 28 -12.74 18.31 -1.64
C GLY A 28 -12.67 19.26 -2.85
N ASN A 29 -11.97 20.38 -2.71
CA ASN A 29 -11.86 21.38 -3.77
C ASN A 29 -11.24 20.73 -5.03
N ALA A 30 -11.75 21.05 -6.23
CA ALA A 30 -11.17 20.63 -7.51
C ALA A 30 -9.71 21.11 -7.74
N LYS A 31 -9.12 21.87 -6.82
CA LYS A 31 -7.68 22.20 -6.79
C LYS A 31 -6.85 21.36 -5.79
N TYR A 32 -7.47 20.74 -4.79
CA TYR A 32 -6.79 19.98 -3.72
C TYR A 32 -7.41 18.58 -3.65
N PHE A 33 -6.88 17.69 -4.48
CA PHE A 33 -7.50 16.43 -4.88
C PHE A 33 -7.34 15.25 -3.89
N THR A 34 -6.85 15.44 -2.67
CA THR A 34 -6.43 14.29 -1.85
C THR A 34 -6.70 14.51 -0.35
N ASP A 35 -7.88 14.09 0.10
CA ASP A 35 -8.09 13.81 1.52
C ASP A 35 -7.87 12.31 1.72
N ALA A 36 -6.74 11.94 2.33
CA ALA A 36 -6.50 10.55 2.71
C ALA A 36 -7.43 10.18 3.88
N VAL A 37 -8.13 9.05 3.77
CA VAL A 37 -9.02 8.55 4.82
C VAL A 37 -8.51 7.19 5.29
N ALA A 38 -8.30 7.07 6.60
CA ALA A 38 -7.89 5.83 7.23
C ALA A 38 -8.82 5.49 8.40
N LEU A 39 -9.24 4.23 8.46
CA LEU A 39 -9.86 3.62 9.62
C LEU A 39 -8.77 3.04 10.52
N VAL A 40 -8.75 3.47 11.78
CA VAL A 40 -7.79 3.02 12.78
C VAL A 40 -8.53 2.27 13.88
N PHE A 41 -8.27 0.97 13.98
CA PHE A 41 -8.82 0.12 15.02
C PHE A 41 -7.73 -0.20 16.03
N ALA A 42 -7.95 0.19 17.28
CA ALA A 42 -7.02 -0.05 18.36
C ALA A 42 -7.75 -0.66 19.56
N ARG A 43 -7.07 -1.58 20.25
CA ARG A 43 -7.61 -2.20 21.44
C ARG A 43 -7.62 -1.20 22.61
N ASP A 44 -8.77 -1.11 23.27
CA ASP A 44 -8.90 -0.34 24.50
C ASP A 44 -8.14 -1.04 25.65
N ARG A 45 -7.48 -0.24 26.49
CA ARG A 45 -6.78 -0.70 27.69
C ARG A 45 -7.72 -0.89 28.88
N ASN A 46 -8.84 -0.15 28.93
CA ASN A 46 -9.76 -0.13 30.06
C ASN A 46 -10.96 -1.04 29.83
N ARG A 47 -10.72 -2.31 29.50
CA ARG A 47 -11.78 -3.28 29.24
C ARG A 47 -12.44 -3.74 30.55
N ALA A 48 -13.76 -3.61 30.64
CA ALA A 48 -14.55 -4.16 31.74
C ALA A 48 -14.50 -5.70 31.72
N CYS A 49 -14.49 -6.32 32.90
CA CYS A 49 -14.47 -7.78 33.03
C CYS A 49 -15.76 -8.37 32.43
N GLY A 50 -15.62 -9.40 31.57
CA GLY A 50 -16.76 -10.13 30.97
C GLY A 50 -17.34 -9.56 29.66
N MET A 51 -16.78 -8.49 29.11
CA MET A 51 -17.16 -7.99 27.78
C MET A 51 -16.32 -8.68 26.71
N GLY A 52 -16.91 -9.19 25.62
CA GLY A 52 -16.19 -9.87 24.52
C GLY A 52 -15.20 -8.99 23.74
N ASN A 53 -14.46 -9.60 22.81
CA ASN A 53 -13.36 -9.00 22.07
C ASN A 53 -13.62 -9.02 20.56
N ILE A 54 -13.52 -7.86 19.92
CA ILE A 54 -13.41 -7.78 18.46
C ILE A 54 -11.94 -7.84 18.07
N GLN A 55 -11.61 -8.72 17.13
CA GLN A 55 -10.30 -8.83 16.51
C GLN A 55 -10.37 -8.37 15.07
N PHE A 56 -9.34 -7.64 14.65
CA PHE A 56 -9.18 -7.10 13.32
C PHE A 56 -7.99 -7.78 12.65
N HIS A 57 -8.25 -8.48 11.56
CA HIS A 57 -7.26 -9.23 10.80
C HIS A 57 -7.03 -8.53 9.47
N VAL A 58 -5.80 -8.09 9.21
CA VAL A 58 -5.44 -7.39 7.97
C VAL A 58 -4.67 -8.33 7.06
N ALA A 59 -5.10 -8.47 5.82
CA ALA A 59 -4.36 -9.14 4.76
C ALA A 59 -4.14 -8.18 3.57
N LEU A 60 -3.09 -8.41 2.80
CA LEU A 60 -2.69 -7.57 1.66
C LEU A 60 -2.42 -8.46 0.46
N SER A 61 -3.04 -8.14 -0.66
CA SER A 61 -2.69 -8.65 -1.99
C SER A 61 -1.90 -7.58 -2.75
N ASN A 62 -0.66 -7.86 -3.10
CA ASN A 62 0.18 -6.96 -3.91
C ASN A 62 0.08 -7.29 -5.40
N GLY A 63 0.00 -6.29 -6.26
CA GLY A 63 -0.12 -6.47 -7.71
C GLY A 63 0.93 -5.72 -8.52
N VAL A 64 2.07 -5.39 -7.91
CA VAL A 64 3.23 -4.85 -8.62
C VAL A 64 4.44 -5.77 -8.51
N SER A 65 5.26 -5.74 -9.56
CA SER A 65 6.55 -6.43 -9.65
C SER A 65 7.67 -5.44 -9.90
N ALA A 66 8.82 -5.65 -9.25
CA ALA A 66 10.00 -4.83 -9.43
C ALA A 66 10.64 -5.07 -10.82
N VAL A 67 11.16 -4.02 -11.44
CA VAL A 67 11.78 -4.04 -12.77
C VAL A 67 13.09 -3.29 -12.75
N GLY A 68 14.09 -3.85 -13.44
CA GLY A 68 15.36 -3.19 -13.68
C GLY A 68 16.22 -3.02 -12.41
N PRO A 69 17.30 -2.23 -12.51
CA PRO A 69 18.26 -2.04 -11.43
C PRO A 69 17.73 -1.08 -10.35
N ARG A 70 18.44 -1.04 -9.21
CA ARG A 70 18.21 -0.05 -8.16
C ARG A 70 19.02 1.22 -8.44
N TYR A 71 18.40 2.35 -8.14
CA TYR A 71 18.96 3.68 -8.29
C TYR A 71 19.09 4.36 -6.93
N LYS A 72 19.97 5.36 -6.85
CA LYS A 72 20.12 6.27 -5.73
C LYS A 72 19.87 7.70 -6.21
N ALA A 73 18.91 8.38 -5.59
CA ALA A 73 18.59 9.77 -5.89
C ALA A 73 19.78 10.69 -5.59
N VAL A 74 20.13 11.57 -6.53
CA VAL A 74 21.29 12.48 -6.44
C VAL A 74 20.82 13.91 -6.22
N SER A 75 20.05 14.47 -7.16
CA SER A 75 19.38 15.76 -7.01
C SER A 75 17.89 15.53 -6.88
N VAL A 76 17.23 16.20 -5.94
CA VAL A 76 15.77 16.09 -5.76
C VAL A 76 15.20 17.50 -5.59
N LYS A 77 14.24 17.85 -6.44
CA LYS A 77 13.50 19.11 -6.41
C LYS A 77 12.01 18.81 -6.27
N ARG A 78 11.33 19.55 -5.41
CA ARG A 78 9.87 19.50 -5.30
C ARG A 78 9.28 20.53 -6.25
N ASN A 79 8.29 20.12 -7.03
CA ASN A 79 7.42 21.04 -7.75
C ASN A 79 6.07 21.16 -7.01
N CYS A 80 5.84 22.35 -6.44
CA CYS A 80 4.63 22.60 -5.64
C CYS A 80 3.37 22.81 -6.49
N SER A 81 3.48 23.11 -7.78
CA SER A 81 2.30 23.43 -8.62
C SER A 81 1.48 22.20 -9.00
N ASP A 82 2.13 21.07 -9.19
CA ASP A 82 1.54 19.80 -9.65
C ASP A 82 1.73 18.66 -8.64
N ASN A 83 2.28 18.96 -7.47
CA ASN A 83 2.60 17.98 -6.43
C ASN A 83 3.47 16.82 -6.97
N SER A 84 4.49 17.16 -7.75
CA SER A 84 5.48 16.21 -8.29
C SER A 84 6.86 16.42 -7.69
N THR A 85 7.67 15.36 -7.74
CA THR A 85 9.09 15.38 -7.40
C THR A 85 9.91 15.14 -8.65
N TRP A 86 10.92 15.98 -8.85
CA TRP A 86 11.85 15.93 -9.97
C TRP A 86 13.20 15.45 -9.45
N LEU A 87 13.80 14.45 -10.09
CA LEU A 87 15.03 13.87 -9.59
C LEU A 87 15.99 13.40 -10.67
N THR A 88 17.29 13.52 -10.37
CA THR A 88 18.36 12.79 -11.05
C THR A 88 18.80 11.63 -10.17
N ALA A 89 19.39 10.60 -10.78
CA ALA A 89 19.79 9.42 -10.05
C ALA A 89 21.06 8.81 -10.61
N LYS A 90 21.65 7.91 -9.84
CA LYS A 90 22.73 7.04 -10.33
C LYS A 90 22.41 5.61 -10.01
N LEU A 91 22.88 4.68 -10.83
CA LEU A 91 22.77 3.25 -10.54
C LEU A 91 23.46 2.92 -9.22
N GLU A 92 22.88 2.00 -8.46
CA GLU A 92 23.46 1.53 -7.20
C GLU A 92 24.88 0.97 -7.45
N GLY A 93 25.86 1.51 -6.71
CA GLY A 93 27.28 1.16 -6.89
C GLY A 93 28.02 1.97 -7.96
N GLN A 94 27.34 2.76 -8.77
CA GLN A 94 27.97 3.59 -9.81
C GLN A 94 28.14 5.06 -9.39
N GLN A 95 28.97 5.79 -10.12
CA GLN A 95 29.23 7.22 -9.91
C GLN A 95 28.60 8.12 -10.98
N VAL A 96 28.34 7.59 -12.17
CA VAL A 96 27.72 8.35 -13.26
C VAL A 96 26.29 8.73 -12.87
N VAL A 97 25.99 10.02 -12.96
CA VAL A 97 24.64 10.55 -12.71
C VAL A 97 23.89 10.58 -14.03
N LEU A 98 22.68 10.06 -14.00
CA LEU A 98 21.72 10.03 -15.10
C LEU A 98 20.66 11.11 -14.86
N ASP A 99 20.33 11.82 -15.93
CA ASP A 99 19.15 12.68 -16.05
C ASP A 99 17.88 11.84 -16.26
N GLY A 100 16.73 12.51 -16.45
CA GLY A 100 15.45 11.84 -16.68
C GLY A 100 15.47 10.94 -17.91
N GLN A 101 16.00 11.43 -19.02
CA GLN A 101 16.03 10.75 -20.29
C GLN A 101 16.92 9.50 -20.23
N GLY A 102 18.07 9.57 -19.56
CA GLY A 102 18.94 8.42 -19.30
C GLY A 102 18.23 7.34 -18.48
N ILE A 103 17.56 7.73 -17.38
CA ILE A 103 16.81 6.79 -16.54
C ILE A 103 15.64 6.15 -17.30
N LEU A 104 14.90 6.94 -18.09
CA LEU A 104 13.80 6.45 -18.93
C LEU A 104 14.30 5.48 -19.99
N THR A 105 15.44 5.78 -20.62
CA THR A 105 16.06 4.90 -21.60
C THR A 105 16.42 3.55 -20.97
N ASP A 106 17.04 3.56 -19.78
CA ASP A 106 17.42 2.34 -19.06
C ASP A 106 16.20 1.47 -18.70
N ILE A 107 15.10 2.07 -18.20
CA ILE A 107 13.91 1.30 -17.85
C ILE A 107 13.15 0.80 -19.08
N ASN A 108 13.06 1.57 -20.16
CA ASN A 108 12.42 1.12 -21.39
C ASN A 108 13.17 -0.08 -21.99
N ASN A 109 14.50 -0.05 -21.97
CA ASN A 109 15.32 -1.19 -22.37
C ASN A 109 15.08 -2.42 -21.48
N ALA A 110 14.86 -2.23 -20.18
CA ALA A 110 14.57 -3.32 -19.26
C ALA A 110 13.13 -3.88 -19.40
N LEU A 111 12.18 -3.06 -19.83
CA LEU A 111 10.79 -3.47 -20.08
C LEU A 111 10.62 -4.20 -21.41
N GLY A 112 11.48 -3.92 -22.39
CA GLY A 112 11.38 -4.51 -23.72
C GLY A 112 10.00 -4.25 -24.34
N ASP A 113 9.34 -5.32 -24.80
CA ASP A 113 8.02 -5.26 -25.45
C ASP A 113 6.87 -4.82 -24.51
N HIS A 114 7.13 -4.63 -23.21
CA HIS A 114 6.14 -4.22 -22.22
C HIS A 114 6.13 -2.71 -21.91
N ALA A 115 6.90 -1.91 -22.65
CA ALA A 115 7.08 -0.48 -22.37
C ALA A 115 5.77 0.34 -22.50
N ASP A 116 4.89 -0.01 -23.44
CA ASP A 116 3.75 0.83 -23.81
C ASP A 116 2.44 0.57 -23.02
N SER A 117 2.39 -0.46 -22.17
CA SER A 117 1.13 -0.94 -21.56
C SER A 117 1.11 -1.04 -20.03
N SER A 118 2.18 -0.62 -19.36
CA SER A 118 2.30 -0.78 -17.90
C SER A 118 2.29 0.56 -17.18
N ASP A 119 1.41 0.71 -16.19
CA ASP A 119 1.51 1.79 -15.22
C ASP A 119 2.80 1.60 -14.40
N LEU A 120 3.74 2.54 -14.55
CA LEU A 120 5.04 2.51 -13.89
C LEU A 120 5.05 3.35 -12.62
N TYR A 121 5.70 2.81 -11.61
CA TYR A 121 5.93 3.45 -10.32
C TYR A 121 7.41 3.33 -9.96
N ILE A 122 7.92 4.26 -9.15
CA ILE A 122 9.14 4.02 -8.39
C ILE A 122 8.79 3.69 -6.94
N GLY A 123 9.32 2.58 -6.44
CA GLY A 123 9.28 2.21 -5.03
C GLY A 123 10.51 2.79 -4.34
N VAL A 124 10.31 3.81 -3.51
CA VAL A 124 11.38 4.53 -2.82
C VAL A 124 11.57 4.00 -1.41
N THR A 125 12.75 3.47 -1.13
CA THR A 125 13.16 3.03 0.21
C THR A 125 13.69 4.24 0.98
N LYS A 126 12.92 4.69 1.96
CA LYS A 126 13.21 5.85 2.81
C LYS A 126 13.72 5.37 4.16
N ARG A 127 14.95 5.75 4.52
CA ARG A 127 15.53 5.49 5.84
C ARG A 127 15.54 6.80 6.64
N ARG A 128 14.78 6.87 7.73
CA ARG A 128 14.50 8.11 8.47
C ARG A 128 14.61 7.92 9.97
N ASN A 129 15.16 8.92 10.66
CA ASN A 129 15.08 9.02 12.12
C ASN A 129 13.69 9.53 12.50
N CYS A 130 12.93 8.70 13.20
CA CYS A 130 11.59 9.00 13.67
C CYS A 130 11.58 9.03 15.20
N SER A 131 11.06 10.11 15.77
CA SER A 131 10.75 10.21 17.20
C SER A 131 9.25 10.31 17.37
N ILE A 132 8.64 9.38 18.08
CA ILE A 132 7.22 9.44 18.44
C ILE A 132 7.16 9.73 19.94
N ARG A 133 6.61 10.89 20.30
CA ARG A 133 6.26 11.31 21.68
C ARG A 133 7.29 10.91 22.75
N SER A 134 8.30 11.76 22.99
CA SER A 134 9.34 11.61 24.03
C SER A 134 10.18 10.31 24.02
N GLU A 135 9.92 9.35 23.12
CA GLU A 135 10.78 8.18 22.93
C GLU A 135 12.07 8.54 22.18
N LYS A 136 13.15 7.81 22.48
CA LYS A 136 14.43 7.92 21.75
C LYS A 136 14.19 7.74 20.24
N SER A 137 14.82 8.60 19.43
CA SER A 137 14.79 8.50 17.97
C SER A 137 15.14 7.08 17.52
N ARG A 138 14.29 6.50 16.67
CA ARG A 138 14.53 5.20 16.04
C ARG A 138 14.67 5.39 14.55
N LEU A 139 15.64 4.69 13.97
CA LEU A 139 15.80 4.64 12.53
C LEU A 139 14.75 3.67 11.97
N ILE A 140 13.89 4.18 11.09
CA ILE A 140 12.83 3.42 10.44
C ILE A 140 13.15 3.37 8.94
N THR A 141 13.03 2.18 8.37
CA THR A 141 13.04 1.96 6.93
C THR A 141 11.61 1.77 6.44
N SER A 142 11.20 2.53 5.45
CA SER A 142 9.85 2.47 4.86
C SER A 142 9.92 2.46 3.34
N LEU A 143 8.93 1.81 2.71
CA LEU A 143 8.74 1.85 1.26
C LEU A 143 7.53 2.74 0.93
N SER A 144 7.66 3.55 -0.11
CA SER A 144 6.57 4.36 -0.66
C SER A 144 6.62 4.38 -2.17
N PHE A 145 5.47 4.28 -2.82
CA PHE A 145 5.37 4.27 -4.27
C PHE A 145 5.03 5.66 -4.82
N HIS A 146 5.64 6.00 -5.95
CA HIS A 146 5.44 7.26 -6.65
C HIS A 146 5.22 6.94 -8.13
N GLY A 147 4.05 7.26 -8.67
CA GLY A 147 3.73 7.02 -10.08
C GLY A 147 4.63 7.85 -11.00
N LEU A 148 5.17 7.22 -12.04
CA LEU A 148 5.98 7.87 -13.06
C LEU A 148 5.12 8.85 -13.86
N VAL A 149 5.57 10.10 -13.97
CA VAL A 149 4.90 11.13 -14.77
C VAL A 149 5.60 11.30 -16.12
N GLY A 150 6.92 11.21 -16.15
CA GLY A 150 7.73 11.34 -17.36
C GLY A 150 9.18 11.67 -17.02
N GLY A 151 9.90 12.25 -17.97
CA GLY A 151 11.28 12.70 -17.78
C GLY A 151 11.81 13.39 -19.04
N ASP A 152 12.90 14.11 -18.89
CA ASP A 152 13.60 14.81 -19.96
C ASP A 152 15.12 14.83 -19.75
N GLU A 153 15.84 15.61 -20.56
CA GLU A 153 17.30 15.75 -20.50
C GLU A 153 17.82 16.41 -19.19
N GLU A 154 16.94 16.74 -18.24
CA GLU A 154 17.33 17.23 -16.92
C GLU A 154 16.87 16.32 -15.78
N TYR A 155 15.58 15.96 -15.70
CA TYR A 155 15.00 15.28 -14.54
C TYR A 155 14.00 14.19 -14.91
N LEU A 156 13.93 13.17 -14.04
CA LEU A 156 12.80 12.26 -13.98
C LEU A 156 11.68 12.87 -13.13
N TYR A 157 10.44 12.79 -13.60
CA TYR A 157 9.25 13.34 -12.95
C TYR A 157 8.40 12.23 -12.35
N VAL A 158 8.11 12.33 -11.06
CA VAL A 158 7.25 11.37 -10.35
C VAL A 158 6.22 12.07 -9.48
N SER A 159 5.07 11.43 -9.28
CA SER A 159 3.97 11.99 -8.47
C SER A 159 4.27 11.95 -6.97
N GLY A 160 3.76 12.94 -6.25
CA GLY A 160 3.90 13.04 -4.81
C GLY A 160 5.28 13.50 -4.36
N ASP A 161 5.54 13.27 -3.08
CA ASP A 161 6.50 14.07 -2.31
C ASP A 161 7.34 13.23 -1.33
N GLY A 162 8.40 13.84 -0.79
CA GLY A 162 9.14 13.28 0.36
C GLY A 162 10.27 12.30 -0.01
N ILE A 163 10.60 12.18 -1.29
CA ILE A 163 11.88 11.64 -1.75
C ILE A 163 12.98 12.63 -1.36
N ARG A 164 14.15 12.13 -0.96
CA ARG A 164 15.32 12.94 -0.60
C ARG A 164 16.55 12.44 -1.34
N THR A 165 17.50 13.34 -1.58
CA THR A 165 18.85 12.96 -2.01
C THR A 165 19.41 11.86 -1.11
N GLY A 166 19.93 10.81 -1.73
CA GLY A 166 20.48 9.63 -1.08
C GLY A 166 19.49 8.50 -0.85
N ASP A 167 18.18 8.71 -1.08
CA ASP A 167 17.20 7.62 -1.08
C ASP A 167 17.45 6.64 -2.21
N TYR A 168 17.15 5.37 -1.96
CA TYR A 168 17.20 4.33 -2.97
C TYR A 168 15.82 4.11 -3.55
N PHE A 169 15.73 3.85 -4.85
CA PHE A 169 14.48 3.48 -5.50
C PHE A 169 14.69 2.44 -6.58
N GLN A 170 13.61 1.74 -6.92
CA GLN A 170 13.55 0.79 -8.02
C GLN A 170 12.22 0.98 -8.76
N PHE A 171 12.19 0.67 -10.05
CA PHE A 171 10.94 0.69 -10.81
C PHE A 171 10.07 -0.50 -10.47
N TYR A 172 8.77 -0.28 -10.54
CA TYR A 172 7.72 -1.27 -10.38
C TYR A 172 6.71 -1.08 -11.48
N ARG A 173 6.19 -2.19 -12.01
CA ARG A 173 5.08 -2.22 -12.96
C ARG A 173 3.89 -2.94 -12.34
N SER A 174 2.70 -2.61 -12.80
CA SER A 174 1.54 -3.45 -12.57
C SER A 174 1.77 -4.85 -13.18
N ASP A 175 1.40 -5.88 -12.43
CA ASP A 175 1.64 -7.28 -12.76
C ASP A 175 0.44 -8.14 -12.33
N PRO A 176 -0.45 -8.51 -13.26
CA PRO A 176 -1.65 -9.28 -12.95
C PRO A 176 -1.33 -10.70 -12.46
N ASP A 177 -0.24 -11.32 -12.93
CA ASP A 177 0.16 -12.66 -12.48
C ASP A 177 0.69 -12.63 -11.04
N ALA A 178 1.44 -11.57 -10.68
CA ALA A 178 1.81 -11.33 -9.29
C ALA A 178 0.59 -11.07 -8.41
N ALA A 179 -0.37 -10.27 -8.90
CA ALA A 179 -1.61 -10.00 -8.20
C ALA A 179 -2.40 -11.29 -7.92
N LEU A 180 -2.61 -12.14 -8.93
CA LEU A 180 -3.31 -13.42 -8.79
C LEU A 180 -2.63 -14.36 -7.78
N ARG A 181 -1.30 -14.50 -7.85
CA ARG A 181 -0.54 -15.27 -6.86
C ARG A 181 -0.70 -14.72 -5.45
N SER A 182 -0.71 -13.39 -5.31
CA SER A 182 -0.88 -12.73 -4.02
C SER A 182 -2.31 -12.91 -3.47
N ILE A 183 -3.33 -12.88 -4.32
CA ILE A 183 -4.72 -13.22 -3.98
C ILE A 183 -4.82 -14.65 -3.44
N CYS A 184 -4.21 -15.63 -4.12
CA CYS A 184 -4.17 -17.01 -3.63
C CYS A 184 -3.54 -17.12 -2.23
N SER A 185 -2.47 -16.36 -1.96
CA SER A 185 -1.85 -16.28 -0.64
C SER A 185 -2.81 -15.72 0.42
N VAL A 186 -3.57 -14.66 0.08
CA VAL A 186 -4.62 -14.12 0.95
C VAL A 186 -5.71 -15.16 1.22
N THR A 187 -6.21 -15.85 0.19
CA THR A 187 -7.22 -16.92 0.34
C THR A 187 -6.75 -17.99 1.32
N LEU A 188 -5.50 -18.43 1.20
CA LEU A 188 -4.90 -19.41 2.11
C LEU A 188 -4.74 -18.86 3.53
N SER A 189 -4.33 -17.60 3.68
CA SER A 189 -4.21 -16.94 4.99
C SER A 189 -5.56 -16.85 5.70
N LEU A 190 -6.62 -16.48 5.00
CA LEU A 190 -7.98 -16.42 5.55
C LEU A 190 -8.50 -17.81 5.93
N LYS A 191 -8.18 -18.83 5.13
CA LYS A 191 -8.52 -20.23 5.43
C LYS A 191 -7.82 -20.72 6.70
N ASN A 192 -6.53 -20.45 6.84
CA ASN A 192 -5.76 -20.83 8.02
C ASN A 192 -6.25 -20.11 9.27
N MET A 193 -6.58 -18.82 9.15
CA MET A 193 -7.20 -18.06 10.24
C MET A 193 -8.50 -18.73 10.75
N LYS A 194 -9.36 -19.18 9.83
CA LYS A 194 -10.61 -19.89 10.17
C LYS A 194 -10.34 -21.21 10.87
N LEU A 195 -9.35 -21.99 10.41
CA LEU A 195 -8.97 -23.27 11.03
C LEU A 195 -8.39 -23.08 12.44
N ASP A 196 -7.52 -22.09 12.63
CA ASP A 196 -6.91 -21.77 13.92
C ASP A 196 -7.96 -21.35 14.97
N GLN A 197 -9.01 -20.64 14.56
CA GLN A 197 -10.13 -20.27 15.43
C GLN A 197 -10.89 -21.52 15.91
N ASN A 198 -11.14 -22.46 15.00
CA ASN A 198 -11.83 -23.72 15.32
C ASN A 198 -11.01 -24.63 16.24
N GLN A 199 -9.68 -24.70 16.07
CA GLN A 199 -8.83 -25.58 16.87
C GLN A 199 -8.62 -25.08 18.31
N LYS A 200 -8.65 -23.76 18.54
CA LYS A 200 -8.36 -23.18 19.86
C LYS A 200 -9.55 -23.23 20.84
N ASN A 201 -10.67 -23.86 20.49
CA ASN A 201 -11.95 -23.77 21.23
C ASN A 201 -12.35 -22.32 21.58
N ASN A 202 -11.84 -21.35 20.82
CA ASN A 202 -12.27 -19.98 20.94
C ASN A 202 -13.61 -19.91 20.20
N CYS A 203 -14.69 -19.50 20.86
CA CYS A 203 -15.96 -19.15 20.20
C CYS A 203 -15.83 -17.86 19.36
N SER A 204 -14.74 -17.73 18.61
CA SER A 204 -14.51 -16.60 17.71
C SER A 204 -15.33 -16.82 16.43
N GLU A 205 -16.20 -15.88 16.11
CA GLU A 205 -16.99 -15.90 14.88
C GLU A 205 -16.64 -14.69 14.01
N VAL A 206 -16.39 -14.94 12.72
CA VAL A 206 -16.22 -13.87 11.73
C VAL A 206 -17.60 -13.29 11.41
N PHE A 207 -17.78 -11.99 11.65
CA PHE A 207 -19.08 -11.33 11.50
C PHE A 207 -19.11 -10.28 10.37
N GLY A 208 -17.96 -9.94 9.78
CA GLY A 208 -17.90 -8.99 8.68
C GLY A 208 -16.52 -8.83 8.07
N GLY A 209 -16.47 -8.22 6.90
CA GLY A 209 -15.22 -7.79 6.28
C GLY A 209 -15.35 -6.52 5.45
N LEU A 210 -14.22 -5.81 5.31
CA LEU A 210 -14.06 -4.67 4.42
C LEU A 210 -12.91 -4.93 3.43
N ILE A 211 -13.03 -4.43 2.20
CA ILE A 211 -11.95 -4.41 1.21
C ILE A 211 -11.67 -3.01 0.69
N PHE A 212 -10.39 -2.72 0.51
CA PHE A 212 -9.85 -1.51 -0.10
C PHE A 212 -9.04 -1.99 -1.30
N SER A 213 -9.63 -1.97 -2.49
CA SER A 213 -9.00 -2.50 -3.72
C SER A 213 -8.69 -1.36 -4.69
N CYS A 214 -7.54 -1.42 -5.33
CA CYS A 214 -7.16 -0.44 -6.34
C CYS A 214 -8.18 -0.42 -7.49
N TYR A 215 -8.64 0.78 -7.89
CA TYR A 215 -9.55 0.92 -9.03
C TYR A 215 -8.95 0.40 -10.34
N GLY A 216 -7.62 0.30 -10.43
CA GLY A 216 -6.89 -0.23 -11.58
C GLY A 216 -6.89 -1.76 -11.67
N ARG A 217 -7.33 -2.48 -10.63
CA ARG A 217 -7.40 -3.95 -10.56
C ARG A 217 -8.79 -4.46 -10.98
N ASN A 218 -9.23 -4.05 -12.16
CA ASN A 218 -10.54 -4.39 -12.71
C ASN A 218 -10.46 -5.54 -13.75
N GLU A 219 -11.55 -5.82 -14.44
CA GLU A 219 -11.62 -6.88 -15.46
C GLU A 219 -10.52 -6.76 -16.53
N PRO A 220 -10.21 -5.58 -17.13
CA PRO A 220 -9.05 -5.44 -18.02
C PRO A 220 -7.71 -5.89 -17.43
N PHE A 221 -7.52 -5.72 -16.12
CA PHE A 221 -6.29 -6.13 -15.44
C PHE A 221 -6.24 -7.64 -15.20
N PHE A 222 -7.34 -8.24 -14.74
CA PHE A 222 -7.39 -9.67 -14.39
C PHE A 222 -7.91 -10.59 -15.48
N THR A 223 -8.47 -10.05 -16.56
CA THR A 223 -9.30 -10.75 -17.55
C THR A 223 -10.54 -11.45 -16.96
N CYS A 224 -10.92 -11.10 -15.73
CA CYS A 224 -12.04 -11.69 -15.02
C CYS A 224 -12.60 -10.74 -13.95
N GLU A 225 -13.90 -10.82 -13.69
CA GLU A 225 -14.58 -10.00 -12.68
C GLU A 225 -14.44 -10.59 -11.27
N ASN A 226 -14.61 -9.74 -10.25
CA ASN A 226 -14.75 -10.13 -8.84
C ASN A 226 -13.57 -10.93 -8.26
N ILE A 227 -12.40 -10.87 -8.89
CA ILE A 227 -11.20 -11.59 -8.47
C ILE A 227 -10.71 -11.12 -7.09
N ASP A 228 -10.67 -9.81 -6.85
CA ASP A 228 -10.24 -9.27 -5.55
C ASP A 228 -11.21 -9.63 -4.41
N SER A 229 -12.50 -9.91 -4.67
CA SER A 229 -13.44 -10.27 -3.61
C SER A 229 -13.46 -11.78 -3.31
N SER A 230 -12.93 -12.62 -4.20
CA SER A 230 -12.97 -14.08 -4.06
C SER A 230 -12.34 -14.61 -2.76
N PRO A 231 -11.21 -14.08 -2.23
CA PRO A 231 -10.61 -14.61 -1.01
C PRO A 231 -11.57 -14.59 0.19
N PHE A 232 -12.41 -13.55 0.28
CA PHE A 232 -13.37 -13.42 1.36
C PHE A 232 -14.57 -14.34 1.14
N PHE A 233 -15.19 -14.29 -0.05
CA PHE A 233 -16.38 -15.08 -0.37
C PHE A 233 -16.15 -16.59 -0.26
N GLU A 234 -14.99 -17.09 -0.69
CA GLU A 234 -14.66 -18.51 -0.61
C GLU A 234 -14.48 -18.99 0.84
N ASN A 235 -13.97 -18.13 1.72
CA ASN A 235 -13.67 -18.49 3.11
C ASN A 235 -14.86 -18.25 4.08
N PHE A 236 -15.65 -17.21 3.83
CA PHE A 236 -16.72 -16.73 4.72
C PHE A 236 -18.04 -16.52 3.95
N PRO A 237 -18.63 -17.61 3.41
CA PRO A 237 -19.90 -17.50 2.69
C PRO A 237 -20.99 -16.95 3.63
N ASN A 238 -21.82 -16.07 3.10
CA ASN A 238 -22.93 -15.40 3.80
C ASN A 238 -22.55 -14.37 4.87
N ILE A 239 -21.26 -14.07 5.05
CA ILE A 239 -20.83 -12.99 5.93
C ILE A 239 -20.88 -11.65 5.15
N PRO A 240 -21.42 -10.57 5.75
CA PRO A 240 -21.41 -9.26 5.12
C PRO A 240 -20.01 -8.81 4.72
N PHE A 241 -19.86 -8.44 3.45
CA PHE A 241 -18.61 -7.97 2.87
C PHE A 241 -18.89 -6.72 2.05
N ALA A 242 -18.15 -5.65 2.33
CA ALA A 242 -18.27 -4.37 1.64
C ALA A 242 -16.88 -3.83 1.31
N GLY A 243 -16.81 -2.80 0.46
CA GLY A 243 -15.52 -2.22 0.14
C GLY A 243 -15.59 -0.94 -0.66
N ILE A 244 -14.42 -0.40 -0.94
CA ILE A 244 -14.22 0.80 -1.76
C ILE A 244 -13.11 0.57 -2.77
N PHE A 245 -13.26 1.21 -3.93
CA PHE A 245 -12.19 1.32 -4.92
C PHE A 245 -11.29 2.50 -4.57
N CYS A 246 -9.99 2.24 -4.44
CA CYS A 246 -8.99 3.15 -3.89
C CYS A 246 -8.01 3.62 -4.97
N GLY A 247 -7.42 4.79 -4.75
CA GLY A 247 -6.33 5.33 -5.58
C GLY A 247 -4.95 5.23 -4.92
N GLY A 248 -4.83 4.42 -3.87
CA GLY A 248 -3.65 4.26 -3.03
C GLY A 248 -4.06 3.58 -1.74
N GLU A 249 -3.97 2.26 -1.70
CA GLU A 249 -4.51 1.48 -0.59
C GLU A 249 -3.65 1.68 0.66
N ILE A 250 -4.30 2.11 1.75
CA ILE A 250 -3.66 2.18 3.05
C ILE A 250 -3.82 0.81 3.70
N GLY A 251 -2.71 0.17 4.06
CA GLY A 251 -2.74 -1.14 4.68
C GLY A 251 -1.45 -1.44 5.41
N ARG A 252 -1.53 -1.68 6.72
CA ARG A 252 -0.39 -2.17 7.50
C ARG A 252 -0.44 -3.69 7.53
N SER A 253 0.34 -4.34 6.67
CA SER A 253 0.56 -5.78 6.81
C SER A 253 1.29 -6.04 8.15
N SER A 254 0.70 -6.86 9.02
CA SER A 254 1.42 -7.37 10.18
C SER A 254 2.61 -8.17 9.64
N SER A 255 3.78 -8.00 10.27
CA SER A 255 5.08 -8.45 9.75
C SER A 255 5.25 -9.97 9.58
N SER A 256 4.17 -10.76 9.63
CA SER A 256 4.17 -12.22 9.47
C SER A 256 4.00 -12.67 8.02
N LEU A 257 3.83 -11.76 7.04
CA LEU A 257 3.67 -12.09 5.62
C LEU A 257 4.83 -11.59 4.73
N ILE A 258 5.95 -11.14 5.34
CA ILE A 258 7.18 -10.81 4.62
C ILE A 258 8.31 -11.67 5.21
N GLU A 259 8.34 -12.95 4.84
CA GLU A 259 9.56 -13.76 4.77
C GLU A 259 9.96 -13.77 3.28
N GLU A 260 11.20 -13.62 2.83
CA GLU A 260 12.50 -13.92 3.43
C GLU A 260 13.56 -12.91 2.95
N GLY A 261 14.63 -12.74 3.74
CA GLY A 261 15.92 -12.25 3.24
C GLY A 261 16.19 -10.76 3.45
N GLN A 262 16.45 -10.36 4.70
CA GLN A 262 17.68 -9.63 5.08
C GLN A 262 17.63 -9.22 6.56
N GLN A 263 18.80 -9.21 7.19
CA GLN A 263 19.06 -8.90 8.59
C GLN A 263 18.89 -7.39 8.92
N GLU A 264 18.06 -6.69 8.14
CA GLU A 264 17.71 -5.29 8.31
C GLU A 264 16.33 -5.16 8.97
N SER A 265 16.10 -4.06 9.67
CA SER A 265 14.77 -3.76 10.22
C SER A 265 13.69 -3.90 9.13
N PRO A 266 12.58 -4.61 9.39
CA PRO A 266 11.59 -4.90 8.35
C PRO A 266 11.08 -3.60 7.71
N VAL A 267 11.14 -3.53 6.39
CA VAL A 267 10.69 -2.37 5.62
C VAL A 267 9.19 -2.21 5.83
N SER A 268 8.79 -1.09 6.44
CA SER A 268 7.37 -0.81 6.68
C SER A 268 6.77 -0.15 5.44
N CYS A 269 5.88 -0.85 4.72
CA CYS A 269 5.03 -0.25 3.69
C CYS A 269 3.61 -0.10 4.25
N CYS A 270 3.03 1.10 4.11
CA CYS A 270 1.65 1.37 4.55
C CYS A 270 0.77 1.92 3.44
N LEU A 271 1.38 2.36 2.33
CA LEU A 271 0.71 2.92 1.16
C LEU A 271 1.12 2.05 -0.02
N HIS A 272 0.14 1.42 -0.65
CA HIS A 272 0.33 0.45 -1.71
C HIS A 272 -0.32 0.94 -3.00
N VAL A 273 0.13 0.40 -4.12
CA VAL A 273 -0.39 0.69 -5.46
C VAL A 273 -0.69 -0.62 -6.15
N TYR A 274 -1.72 -0.65 -6.99
CA TYR A 274 -2.18 -1.90 -7.62
C TYR A 274 -2.33 -3.02 -6.59
N SER A 275 -2.93 -2.74 -5.44
CA SER A 275 -3.09 -3.71 -4.35
C SER A 275 -4.54 -3.85 -3.90
N ALA A 276 -4.80 -4.83 -3.03
CA ALA A 276 -6.05 -4.96 -2.29
C ALA A 276 -5.77 -5.26 -0.81
N VAL A 277 -6.36 -4.47 0.08
CA VAL A 277 -6.26 -4.63 1.53
C VAL A 277 -7.58 -5.15 2.08
N TYR A 278 -7.52 -6.25 2.82
CA TYR A 278 -8.66 -6.92 3.42
C TYR A 278 -8.64 -6.69 4.92
N LEU A 279 -9.77 -6.27 5.49
CA LEU A 279 -10.00 -6.21 6.92
C LEU A 279 -11.09 -7.22 7.29
N VAL A 280 -10.72 -8.29 7.98
CA VAL A 280 -11.68 -9.27 8.51
C VAL A 280 -11.91 -9.02 9.98
N MET A 281 -13.17 -9.02 10.40
CA MET A 281 -13.58 -8.75 11.78
C MET A 281 -14.16 -10.02 12.40
N SER A 282 -13.61 -10.42 13.53
CA SER A 282 -14.12 -11.54 14.32
C SER A 282 -14.43 -11.13 15.76
N TYR A 283 -15.40 -11.81 16.38
CA TYR A 283 -15.82 -11.55 17.74
C TYR A 283 -15.66 -12.81 18.59
N THR A 284 -14.99 -12.68 19.73
CA THR A 284 -14.94 -13.71 20.78
C THR A 284 -15.73 -13.22 21.99
N PRO A 285 -16.75 -13.95 22.49
CA PRO A 285 -17.51 -13.59 23.68
C PRO A 285 -16.68 -13.32 24.93
#